data_AF-A0A4P6M118-F1
#
_entry.id   AF-A0A4P6M118-F1
#
_cell.length_a   1.000
_cell.length_b   1.000
_cell.length_c   1.000
_cell.angle_alpha   90.00
_cell.angle_beta   90.00
_cell.angle_gamma   90.00
#
_symmetry.space_group_name_H-M   'P 1'
#
loop_
_entity.id
_entity.type
_entity.pdbx_description
1 polymer ?
#
loop_
_entity_poly.entity_id
_entity_poly.type
_entity_poly.pdbx_seq_one_letter_code
_entity_poly.pdbx_strand_id
1 'polypeptide(L)'
;MEKKEVLELARNKKKGSMDEWETQVAQKGFSFVLMGILLVTLALMIVKIVAGQPWSDVYCIFFVSMGIHYLYNGVKLHKKFETGLGILSVLAAVLLFVGYISEIF
;
A
#
# COMPACT_ATOMS: atom_id res chain seq x y z
N MET A 1 -17.42 -35.00 -15.15
CA MET A 1 -16.19 -34.20 -15.30
C MET A 1 -15.03 -35.17 -15.36
N GLU A 2 -14.32 -35.22 -16.48
CA GLU A 2 -13.18 -36.11 -16.69
C GLU A 2 -12.01 -35.67 -15.79
N LYS A 3 -11.24 -36.62 -15.26
CA LYS A 3 -10.13 -36.34 -14.31
C LYS A 3 -9.10 -35.35 -14.88
N LYS A 4 -8.96 -35.31 -16.21
CA LYS A 4 -8.12 -34.36 -16.95
C LYS A 4 -8.64 -32.92 -16.90
N GLU A 5 -9.95 -32.71 -17.05
CA GLU A 5 -10.57 -31.38 -16.97
C GLU A 5 -10.39 -30.77 -15.57
N VAL A 6 -10.53 -31.59 -14.52
CA VAL A 6 -10.34 -31.15 -13.13
C VAL A 6 -8.88 -30.73 -12.88
N LEU A 7 -7.91 -31.48 -13.43
CA LEU A 7 -6.49 -31.16 -13.32
C LEU A 7 -6.11 -29.91 -14.12
N GLU A 8 -6.70 -29.70 -15.30
CA GLU A 8 -6.50 -28.47 -16.09
C GLU A 8 -7.10 -27.24 -15.41
N LEU A 9 -8.30 -27.35 -14.82
CA LEU A 9 -8.91 -26.29 -14.03
C LEU A 9 -8.05 -25.91 -12.82
N ALA A 10 -7.52 -26.90 -12.09
CA ALA A 10 -6.62 -26.67 -10.95
C ALA A 10 -5.29 -26.04 -11.40
N ARG A 11 -4.72 -26.51 -12.51
CA ARG A 11 -3.47 -25.97 -13.08
C ARG A 11 -3.65 -24.54 -13.60
N ASN A 12 -4.76 -24.23 -14.26
CA ASN A 12 -5.08 -22.86 -14.70
C ASN A 12 -5.33 -21.92 -13.51
N LYS A 13 -5.95 -22.41 -12.43
CA LYS A 13 -6.06 -21.66 -11.16
C LYS A 13 -4.68 -21.35 -10.56
N LYS A 14 -3.75 -22.31 -10.60
CA LYS A 14 -2.41 -22.20 -10.01
C LYS A 14 -1.44 -21.37 -10.86
N LYS A 15 -1.65 -21.27 -12.18
CA LYS A 15 -0.70 -20.63 -13.12
C LYS A 15 -0.57 -19.09 -12.96
N GLY A 16 -1.45 -18.46 -12.18
CA GLY A 16 -1.42 -17.01 -11.91
C GLY A 16 -1.48 -16.64 -10.43
N SER A 17 -1.59 -17.61 -9.52
CA SER A 17 -1.58 -17.39 -8.08
C SER A 17 -0.16 -17.58 -7.54
N MET A 18 0.37 -16.59 -6.83
CA MET A 18 1.59 -16.79 -6.04
C MET A 18 1.40 -17.96 -5.09
N ASP A 19 2.46 -18.73 -4.87
CA ASP A 19 2.42 -19.80 -3.87
C ASP A 19 2.20 -19.18 -2.47
N GLU A 20 1.67 -19.96 -1.52
CA GLU A 20 1.38 -19.45 -0.17
C GLU A 20 2.63 -18.88 0.50
N TRP A 21 3.77 -19.53 0.26
CA TRP A 21 5.09 -19.08 0.71
C TRP A 21 5.50 -17.73 0.11
N GLU A 22 5.37 -17.58 -1.20
CA GLU A 22 5.73 -16.35 -1.90
C GLU A 22 4.86 -15.18 -1.42
N THR A 23 3.58 -15.44 -1.15
CA THR A 23 2.63 -14.44 -0.64
C THR A 23 3.03 -13.96 0.75
N GLN A 24 3.43 -14.86 1.64
CA GLN A 24 3.91 -14.51 2.97
C GLN A 24 5.21 -13.71 2.94
N VAL A 25 6.17 -14.10 2.09
CA VAL A 25 7.44 -13.38 1.93
C VAL A 25 7.19 -11.97 1.40
N ALA A 26 6.34 -11.82 0.38
CA ALA A 26 5.98 -10.51 -0.15
C ALA A 26 5.28 -9.64 0.90
N GLN A 27 4.34 -10.19 1.68
CA GLN A 27 3.66 -9.44 2.73
C GLN A 27 4.61 -8.96 3.83
N LYS A 28 5.48 -9.85 4.34
CA LYS A 28 6.49 -9.45 5.35
C LYS A 28 7.45 -8.38 4.80
N GLY A 29 7.87 -8.53 3.55
CA GLY A 29 8.70 -7.54 2.85
C GLY A 29 8.01 -6.18 2.77
N PHE A 30 6.74 -6.15 2.34
CA PHE A 30 5.96 -4.92 2.27
C PHE A 30 5.74 -4.27 3.63
N SER A 31 5.45 -5.04 4.68
CA SER A 31 5.31 -4.50 6.05
C SER A 31 6.63 -3.92 6.57
N PHE A 32 7.75 -4.56 6.25
CA PHE A 32 9.08 -4.04 6.61
C PHE A 32 9.40 -2.73 5.87
N VAL A 33 9.08 -2.66 4.58
CA VAL A 33 9.23 -1.43 3.78
C VAL A 33 8.35 -0.32 4.33
N LEU A 34 7.09 -0.59 4.67
CA LEU A 34 6.19 0.40 5.29
C LEU A 34 6.72 0.92 6.62
N MET A 35 7.31 0.05 7.45
CA MET A 35 7.96 0.46 8.70
C MET A 35 9.17 1.37 8.42
N GLY A 36 9.97 1.06 7.41
CA GLY A 36 11.07 1.91 6.95
C GLY A 36 10.59 3.28 6.46
N ILE A 37 9.54 3.30 5.63
CA ILE A 37 8.92 4.54 5.14
C ILE A 37 8.42 5.37 6.30
N LEU A 38 7.74 4.76 7.28
CA LEU A 38 7.26 5.45 8.49
C LEU A 38 8.41 6.16 9.21
N LEU A 39 9.51 5.46 9.49
CA LEU A 39 10.67 6.03 10.18
C LEU A 39 11.30 7.18 9.40
N VAL A 40 11.46 7.04 8.08
CA VAL A 40 12.02 8.10 7.23
C VAL A 40 11.09 9.31 7.17
N THR A 41 9.79 9.10 7.01
CA THR A 41 8.80 10.20 7.01
C THR A 41 8.76 10.92 8.36
N LEU A 42 8.85 10.20 9.49
CA LEU A 42 8.95 10.82 10.82
C LEU A 42 10.21 11.69 10.96
N ALA A 43 11.36 11.19 10.50
CA ALA A 43 12.61 11.95 10.53
C ALA A 43 12.52 13.22 9.67
N LEU A 44 11.98 13.13 8.45
CA LEU A 44 11.78 14.27 7.56
C LEU A 44 10.81 15.31 8.13
N MET A 45 9.76 14.85 8.82
CA MET A 45 8.80 15.73 9.47
C MET A 45 9.46 16.57 10.57
N ILE A 46 10.29 15.96 11.42
CA ILE A 46 11.02 16.68 12.48
C ILE A 46 11.91 17.76 11.86
N VAL A 47 12.65 17.43 10.81
CA VAL A 47 13.51 18.39 10.10
C VAL A 47 12.70 19.57 9.55
N LYS A 48 11.55 19.28 8.93
CA LYS A 48 10.67 20.32 8.36
C LYS A 48 10.05 21.22 9.41
N ILE A 49 9.63 20.67 10.55
CA ILE A 49 9.10 21.44 11.67
C ILE A 49 10.16 22.41 12.21
N VAL A 50 11.41 21.93 12.39
CA VAL A 50 12.53 22.78 12.83
C VAL A 50 12.85 23.87 11.79
N ALA A 51 12.68 23.57 10.50
CA ALA A 51 12.86 24.54 9.41
C ALA A 51 11.67 25.48 9.19
N GLY A 52 10.56 25.33 9.93
CA GLY A 52 9.34 26.12 9.73
C GLY A 52 8.65 25.90 8.39
N GLN A 53 8.90 24.76 7.73
CA GLN A 53 8.33 24.42 6.43
C GLN A 53 7.05 23.60 6.57
N PRO A 54 6.12 23.69 5.59
CA PRO A 54 4.94 22.83 5.54
C PRO A 54 5.36 21.36 5.45
N TRP A 55 4.75 20.54 6.29
CA TRP A 55 5.05 19.11 6.50
C TRP A 55 3.94 18.18 5.98
N SER A 56 2.87 18.75 5.43
CA SER A 56 1.69 18.03 4.90
C SER A 56 2.04 17.08 3.73
N ASP A 57 3.09 17.39 2.95
CA ASP A 57 3.63 16.52 1.90
C ASP A 57 4.25 15.22 2.43
N VAL A 58 4.85 15.25 3.63
CA VAL A 58 5.44 14.07 4.26
C VAL A 58 4.37 13.04 4.61
N TYR A 59 3.21 13.49 5.11
CA TYR A 59 2.07 12.61 5.33
C TYR A 59 1.47 12.11 4.02
N CYS A 60 1.45 12.93 2.96
CA CYS A 60 1.01 12.47 1.64
C CYS A 60 1.83 11.25 1.18
N ILE A 61 3.16 11.29 1.29
CA ILE A 61 4.04 10.17 0.93
C ILE A 61 3.71 8.91 1.74
N PHE A 62 3.48 9.06 3.04
CA PHE A 62 3.11 7.96 3.91
C PHE A 62 1.75 7.34 3.54
N PHE A 63 0.72 8.18 3.36
CA PHE A 63 -0.64 7.74 3.03
C PHE A 63 -0.73 7.10 1.64
N VAL A 64 0.02 7.58 0.65
CA VAL A 64 0.13 6.91 -0.67
C VAL A 64 0.74 5.53 -0.51
N SER A 65 1.83 5.41 0.23
CA SER A 65 2.53 4.13 0.46
C SER A 65 1.62 3.11 1.17
N MET A 66 0.89 3.56 2.19
CA MET A 66 -0.10 2.77 2.92
C MET A 66 -1.29 2.37 2.01
N GLY A 67 -1.78 3.31 1.19
CA GLY A 67 -2.86 3.06 0.23
C GLY A 67 -2.49 2.00 -0.81
N ILE A 68 -1.28 2.09 -1.38
CA ILE A 68 -0.77 1.09 -2.33
C ILE A 68 -0.68 -0.30 -1.67
N HIS A 69 -0.21 -0.37 -0.43
CA HIS A 69 -0.11 -1.64 0.30
C HIS A 69 -1.49 -2.31 0.49
N TYR A 70 -2.47 -1.55 0.97
CA TYR A 70 -3.82 -2.06 1.20
C TYR A 70 -4.57 -2.37 -0.10
N LEU A 71 -4.37 -1.58 -1.16
CA LEU A 71 -4.92 -1.89 -2.48
C LEU A 71 -4.31 -3.18 -3.04
N TYR A 72 -2.99 -3.37 -2.92
CA TYR A 72 -2.31 -4.58 -3.36
C TYR A 72 -2.83 -5.81 -2.62
N ASN A 73 -2.93 -5.75 -1.29
CA ASN A 73 -3.50 -6.85 -0.51
C ASN A 73 -4.99 -7.07 -0.82
N GLY A 74 -5.76 -5.99 -1.01
CA GLY A 74 -7.18 -6.06 -1.31
C GLY A 74 -7.47 -6.75 -2.66
N VAL A 75 -6.71 -6.42 -3.70
CA VAL A 75 -6.82 -7.03 -5.03
C VAL A 75 -6.30 -8.46 -5.03
N LYS A 76 -5.16 -8.73 -4.38
CA LYS A 76 -4.47 -10.01 -4.48
C LYS A 76 -4.94 -11.07 -3.48
N LEU A 77 -5.34 -10.65 -2.27
CA LEU A 77 -5.90 -11.55 -1.25
C LEU A 77 -7.44 -11.52 -1.21
N HIS A 78 -8.09 -10.81 -2.14
CA HIS A 78 -9.56 -10.65 -2.21
C HIS A 78 -10.20 -10.13 -0.91
N LYS A 79 -9.44 -9.43 -0.08
CA LYS A 79 -9.92 -8.86 1.19
C LYS A 79 -10.59 -7.51 0.94
N LYS A 80 -11.91 -7.52 0.74
CA LYS A 80 -12.71 -6.32 0.46
C LYS A 80 -12.53 -5.18 1.48
N PHE A 81 -12.29 -5.51 2.75
CA PHE A 81 -12.04 -4.53 3.80
C PHE A 81 -10.71 -3.78 3.61
N GLU A 82 -9.64 -4.49 3.25
CA GLU A 82 -8.34 -3.87 2.98
C GLU A 82 -8.42 -2.99 1.71
N THR A 83 -9.18 -3.40 0.69
CA THR A 83 -9.43 -2.54 -0.48
C THR A 83 -10.08 -1.21 -0.08
N GLY A 84 -11.07 -1.24 0.82
CA GLY A 84 -11.73 -0.03 1.33
C GLY A 84 -10.77 0.91 2.06
N LEU A 85 -9.92 0.35 2.94
CA LEU A 85 -8.86 1.11 3.62
C LEU A 85 -7.88 1.72 2.63
N GLY A 86 -7.48 0.96 1.60
CA GLY A 86 -6.57 1.46 0.55
C GLY A 86 -7.14 2.66 -0.20
N ILE A 87 -8.42 2.60 -0.61
CA ILE A 87 -9.10 3.72 -1.27
C ILE A 87 -9.15 4.94 -0.34
N LEU A 88 -9.52 4.73 0.92
CA LEU A 88 -9.58 5.81 1.92
C LEU A 88 -8.21 6.46 2.13
N SER A 89 -7.14 5.66 2.22
CA SER A 89 -5.77 6.18 2.37
C SER A 89 -5.32 6.97 1.15
N VAL A 90 -5.67 6.54 -0.07
CA VAL A 90 -5.37 7.30 -1.29
C VAL A 90 -6.15 8.62 -1.34
N LEU A 91 -7.42 8.62 -0.96
CA LEU A 91 -8.20 9.85 -0.88
C LEU A 91 -7.62 10.84 0.15
N ALA A 92 -7.19 10.34 1.31
CA ALA A 92 -6.52 11.15 2.31
C ALA A 92 -5.20 11.75 1.77
N ALA A 93 -4.41 10.97 1.03
CA ALA A 93 -3.20 11.48 0.38
C ALA A 93 -3.50 12.61 -0.61
N VAL A 94 -4.55 12.48 -1.43
CA VAL A 94 -4.95 13.53 -2.37
C VAL A 94 -5.34 14.80 -1.63
N LEU A 95 -6.11 14.71 -0.55
CA LEU A 95 -6.48 15.86 0.27
C LEU A 95 -5.26 16.54 0.91
N LEU A 96 -4.32 15.77 1.44
CA LEU A 96 -3.07 16.29 2.01
C LEU A 96 -2.20 16.97 0.94
N PHE A 97 -2.15 16.42 -0.26
CA PHE A 97 -1.42 17.01 -1.39
C PHE A 97 -2.01 18.34 -1.83
N VAL A 98 -3.35 18.41 -1.95
CA VAL A 98 -4.05 19.68 -2.26
C VAL A 98 -3.83 20.69 -1.14
N GLY A 99 -3.91 20.28 0.13
CA GLY A 99 -3.62 21.15 1.28
C GLY A 99 -2.20 21.70 1.24
N TYR A 100 -1.21 20.86 0.92
CA TYR A 100 0.18 21.27 0.77
C TYR A 100 0.38 22.29 -0.34
N ILE A 101 -0.25 22.10 -1.51
CA ILE A 101 -0.20 23.07 -2.61
C ILE A 101 -0.78 24.42 -2.16
N SER A 102 -1.92 24.42 -1.46
CA SER A 102 -2.55 25.64 -0.94
C SER A 102 -1.76 26.33 0.18
N GLU A 103 -0.86 25.64 0.88
CA GLU A 103 0.04 26.25 1.86
C GLU A 103 1.25 26.92 1.20
N ILE A 104 1.61 26.51 -0.02
CA ILE A 104 2.79 27.00 -0.75
C ILE A 104 2.44 28.15 -1.71
N PHE A 105 1.27 28.09 -2.35
CA PHE A 105 0.79 29.07 -3.34
C PHE A 105 -0.29 29.96 -2.76
#